data_AF-A0A061RK48-F1
#
_entry.id   AF-A0A061RK48-F1
#
_cell.length_a   1.000
_cell.length_b   1.000
_cell.length_c   1.000
_cell.angle_alpha   90.00
_cell.angle_beta   90.00
_cell.angle_gamma   90.00
#
_symmetry.space_group_name_H-M   'P 1'
#
loop_
_entity.id
_entity.type
_entity.pdbx_description
1 polymer ?
#
loop_
_entity_poly.entity_id
_entity_poly.type
_entity_poly.pdbx_seq_one_letter_code
_entity_poly.pdbx_strand_id
1 'polypeptide(L)'
;MASCRNFGMRFHSASTRKNFTHVSESTFGRTYCTTLARNYPNACERRAVYQPRLMLRSVSYPARKTSIPKVLALSNKVTSSEDSITRIIIVGGTGAVGSAVAAHLLSEATCRIEVVLVGRDKEKGARRVAELSARLQTNHQICFEPLDWRKKDRLRDVIRGASVVIHTAGPYLGQQPDILQECIRGQIPCYVDLADPLDYIQAAVALSPQAEKANTMAILAGGAFPGFSNVIAMECAARLNAPIRDVSFRYFTAGLGGSGPINLLITNQGFGEPVPRFRRGSMQPAMVSGLEPERVRFYLDS
;
A
#
# COMPACT_ATOMS: atom_id res chain seq x y z
N MET A 1 -33.11 -2.89 33.85
CA MET A 1 -32.28 -1.67 33.97
C MET A 1 -30.83 -2.06 33.75
N ALA A 2 -30.17 -1.44 32.75
CA ALA A 2 -28.72 -1.36 32.44
C ALA A 2 -28.60 -1.24 30.90
N SER A 3 -28.71 -0.04 30.32
CA SER A 3 -27.61 0.91 30.01
C SER A 3 -26.56 0.39 29.02
N CYS A 4 -26.75 0.68 27.72
CA CYS A 4 -25.64 0.82 26.77
C CYS A 4 -25.55 2.31 26.38
N ARG A 5 -24.44 2.95 26.78
CA ARG A 5 -24.13 4.33 26.43
C ARG A 5 -23.64 4.39 24.98
N ASN A 6 -24.26 5.27 24.21
CA ASN A 6 -23.85 5.66 22.86
C ASN A 6 -22.51 6.42 22.92
N PHE A 7 -21.49 5.92 22.21
CA PHE A 7 -20.36 6.72 21.77
C PHE A 7 -20.65 7.21 20.34
N GLY A 8 -21.25 8.40 20.24
CA GLY A 8 -21.42 9.10 18.96
C GLY A 8 -20.24 10.03 18.72
N MET A 9 -19.40 9.73 17.71
CA MET A 9 -18.52 10.73 17.11
C MET A 9 -19.36 11.64 16.22
N ARG A 10 -19.58 12.89 16.65
CA ARG A 10 -20.18 13.94 15.81
C ARG A 10 -19.11 14.48 14.86
N PHE A 11 -19.26 14.21 13.57
CA PHE A 11 -18.57 15.00 12.54
C PHE A 11 -19.42 16.25 12.23
N HIS A 12 -18.87 17.43 12.49
CA HIS A 12 -19.44 18.68 11.99
C HIS A 12 -19.07 18.83 10.50
N SER A 13 -20.04 18.67 9.60
CA SER A 13 -19.88 19.08 8.21
C SER A 13 -20.22 20.57 8.08
N ALA A 14 -19.21 21.41 7.89
CA ALA A 14 -19.45 22.76 7.38
C ALA A 14 -19.72 22.65 5.87
N SER A 15 -20.98 22.82 5.48
CA SER A 15 -21.39 22.83 4.08
C SER A 15 -20.79 24.06 3.37
N THR A 16 -19.98 23.84 2.35
CA THR A 16 -19.76 24.84 1.30
C THR A 16 -19.93 24.17 -0.06
N ARG A 17 -21.16 24.24 -0.60
CA ARG A 17 -21.41 24.02 -2.02
C ARG A 17 -20.69 25.15 -2.78
N LYS A 18 -19.57 24.85 -3.43
CA LYS A 18 -19.02 25.72 -4.47
C LYS A 18 -19.46 25.19 -5.83
N ASN A 19 -20.08 26.08 -6.60
CA ASN A 19 -20.56 25.84 -7.96
C ASN A 19 -19.41 25.35 -8.84
N PHE A 20 -19.59 24.19 -9.47
CA PHE A 20 -18.68 23.69 -10.51
C PHE A 20 -18.97 24.46 -11.80
N THR A 21 -18.04 25.33 -12.22
CA THR A 21 -18.01 25.90 -13.56
C THR A 21 -17.49 24.85 -14.54
N HIS A 22 -18.23 24.65 -15.64
CA HIS A 22 -17.83 23.79 -16.76
C HIS A 22 -16.46 24.22 -17.30
N VAL A 23 -15.46 23.34 -17.23
CA VAL A 23 -14.18 23.51 -17.92
C VAL A 23 -14.29 22.74 -19.23
N SER A 24 -14.07 23.40 -20.37
CA SER A 24 -14.17 22.78 -21.69
C SER A 24 -13.07 21.72 -21.91
N GLU A 25 -13.44 20.63 -22.58
CA GLU A 25 -12.59 19.47 -22.87
C GLU A 25 -11.25 19.84 -23.55
N SER A 26 -11.22 20.90 -24.35
CA SER A 26 -10.03 21.32 -25.10
C SER A 26 -8.92 21.90 -24.22
N THR A 27 -9.28 22.49 -23.07
CA THR A 27 -8.32 23.11 -22.14
C THR A 27 -7.72 22.07 -21.18
N PHE A 28 -8.45 20.98 -20.91
CA PHE A 28 -7.98 19.85 -20.09
C PHE A 28 -6.97 18.96 -20.83
N GLY A 29 -6.93 18.97 -22.16
CA GLY A 29 -5.98 18.15 -22.92
C GLY A 29 -4.55 18.72 -22.99
N ARG A 30 -4.41 20.03 -23.26
CA ARG A 30 -3.10 20.61 -23.66
C ARG A 30 -2.15 20.93 -22.51
N THR A 31 -2.65 21.44 -21.39
CA THR A 31 -1.81 21.81 -20.22
C THR A 31 -1.35 20.58 -19.43
N TYR A 32 -2.01 19.44 -19.63
CA TYR A 32 -1.83 18.24 -18.82
C TYR A 32 -0.86 17.24 -19.45
N CYS A 33 -0.84 17.14 -20.78
CA CYS A 33 0.11 16.33 -21.52
C CYS A 33 1.57 16.74 -21.20
N THR A 34 1.82 18.05 -20.99
CA THR A 34 3.15 18.59 -20.63
C THR A 34 3.58 18.27 -19.21
N THR A 35 2.66 18.16 -18.23
CA THR A 35 3.00 17.88 -16.82
C THR A 35 3.25 16.39 -16.57
N LEU A 36 2.52 15.51 -17.27
CA LEU A 36 2.73 14.07 -17.22
C LEU A 36 4.03 13.66 -17.92
N ALA A 37 4.31 14.20 -19.11
CA ALA A 37 5.56 13.95 -19.83
C ALA A 37 6.80 14.42 -19.03
N ARG A 38 6.69 15.52 -18.28
CA ARG A 38 7.79 16.07 -17.48
C ARG A 38 8.15 15.22 -16.25
N ASN A 39 7.18 14.52 -15.66
CA ASN A 39 7.39 13.73 -14.44
C ASN A 39 7.50 12.22 -14.69
N TYR A 40 6.95 11.71 -15.80
CA TYR A 40 6.86 10.29 -16.12
C TYR A 40 7.07 10.04 -17.64
N PRO A 41 8.28 10.26 -18.19
CA PRO A 41 8.53 10.25 -19.62
C PRO A 41 8.24 8.90 -20.31
N ASN A 42 8.29 7.79 -19.57
CA ASN A 42 8.10 6.44 -20.13
C ASN A 42 6.64 5.95 -20.10
N ALA A 43 5.68 6.77 -19.67
CA ALA A 43 4.28 6.35 -19.50
C ALA A 43 3.53 6.14 -20.83
N CYS A 44 4.01 6.72 -21.93
CA CYS A 44 3.34 6.63 -23.25
C CYS A 44 3.89 5.51 -24.16
N GLU A 45 5.03 4.89 -23.86
CA GLU A 45 5.78 4.13 -24.88
C GLU A 45 5.53 2.61 -24.91
N ARG A 46 4.69 2.03 -24.04
CA ARG A 46 4.46 0.57 -24.05
C ARG A 46 3.08 0.18 -24.56
N ARG A 47 2.85 0.37 -25.86
CA ARG A 47 1.89 -0.40 -26.65
C ARG A 47 2.63 -1.56 -27.32
N ALA A 48 2.87 -2.67 -26.63
CA ALA A 48 3.37 -3.88 -27.30
C ALA A 48 3.11 -5.17 -26.50
N VAL A 49 2.14 -5.94 -27.01
CA VAL A 49 2.07 -7.41 -27.09
C VAL A 49 2.28 -8.19 -25.77
N TYR A 50 1.18 -8.42 -25.04
CA TYR A 50 1.09 -9.49 -24.05
C TYR A 50 0.64 -10.79 -24.74
N GLN A 51 1.48 -11.82 -24.76
CA GLN A 51 1.08 -13.20 -25.06
C GLN A 51 1.15 -14.02 -23.76
N PRO A 52 0.04 -14.54 -23.23
CA PRO A 52 0.08 -15.35 -22.02
C PRO A 52 0.65 -16.75 -22.33
N ARG A 53 1.83 -17.06 -21.78
CA ARG A 53 2.22 -18.46 -21.58
C ARG A 53 1.50 -18.98 -20.33
N LEU A 54 0.46 -19.79 -20.55
CA LEU A 54 -0.24 -20.52 -19.49
C LEU A 54 0.72 -21.50 -18.82
N MET A 55 1.02 -21.29 -17.55
CA MET A 55 1.41 -22.35 -16.61
C MET A 55 0.20 -22.61 -15.71
N LEU A 56 -0.69 -23.50 -16.14
CA LEU A 56 -1.71 -24.09 -15.29
C LEU A 56 -1.02 -25.05 -14.32
N ARG A 57 -0.81 -24.62 -13.08
CA ARG A 57 -0.78 -25.54 -11.95
C ARG A 57 -1.97 -25.20 -11.07
N SER A 58 -2.92 -26.13 -10.99
CA SER A 58 -4.01 -26.10 -10.02
C SER A 58 -3.40 -26.14 -8.62
N VAL A 59 -3.28 -24.98 -7.97
CA VAL A 59 -2.91 -24.91 -6.56
C VAL A 59 -4.17 -25.14 -5.75
N SER A 60 -4.36 -26.38 -5.32
CA SER A 60 -5.32 -26.73 -4.27
C SER A 60 -4.80 -26.15 -2.95
N TYR A 61 -5.42 -25.08 -2.46
CA TYR A 61 -5.23 -24.66 -1.08
C TYR A 61 -6.10 -25.58 -0.19
N PRO A 62 -5.50 -26.46 0.64
CA PRO A 62 -6.29 -27.18 1.63
C PRO A 62 -6.96 -26.16 2.54
N ALA A 63 -8.23 -26.39 2.88
CA ALA A 63 -8.93 -25.65 3.92
C ALA A 63 -8.21 -25.86 5.26
N ARG A 64 -7.15 -25.09 5.51
CA ARG A 64 -6.63 -24.96 6.86
C ARG A 64 -7.75 -24.32 7.67
N LYS A 65 -8.16 -24.98 8.76
CA LYS A 65 -8.84 -24.29 9.85
C LYS A 65 -8.02 -23.05 10.14
N THR A 66 -8.54 -21.88 9.77
CA THR A 66 -7.97 -20.61 10.17
C THR A 66 -8.30 -20.47 11.65
N SER A 67 -7.57 -21.19 12.50
CA SER A 67 -7.10 -20.51 13.70
C SER A 67 -6.32 -19.34 13.12
N ILE A 68 -6.85 -18.12 13.22
CA ILE A 68 -6.03 -16.91 13.08
C ILE A 68 -4.80 -17.25 13.91
N PRO A 69 -3.62 -17.49 13.32
CA PRO A 69 -2.42 -17.63 14.12
C PRO A 69 -2.42 -16.33 14.89
N LYS A 70 -2.42 -16.38 16.24
CA LYS A 70 -2.31 -15.18 17.09
C LYS A 70 -1.36 -14.25 16.33
N VAL A 71 -1.90 -13.22 15.67
CA VAL A 71 -1.11 -12.31 14.83
C VAL A 71 -0.02 -11.93 15.76
N LEU A 72 1.21 -12.33 15.44
CA LEU A 72 2.31 -12.39 16.37
C LEU A 72 2.17 -11.19 17.30
N ALA A 73 1.70 -11.44 18.53
CA ALA A 73 2.25 -10.71 19.64
C ALA A 73 3.72 -10.91 19.38
N LEU A 74 4.41 -9.84 18.97
CA LEU A 74 5.87 -9.80 18.94
C LEU A 74 6.25 -10.47 20.23
N SER A 75 6.63 -11.75 20.13
CA SER A 75 6.63 -12.60 21.31
C SER A 75 7.65 -11.92 22.19
N ASN A 76 7.24 -11.57 23.41
CA ASN A 76 8.07 -11.02 24.49
C ASN A 76 9.15 -12.04 24.94
N LYS A 77 9.87 -12.58 23.96
CA LYS A 77 11.12 -13.32 24.03
C LYS A 77 12.17 -12.63 23.16
N VAL A 78 12.09 -11.30 23.04
CA VAL A 78 13.32 -10.54 23.21
C VAL A 78 13.48 -10.46 24.71
N THR A 79 14.57 -11.02 25.23
CA THR A 79 15.14 -10.55 26.50
C THR A 79 15.56 -9.09 26.27
N SER A 80 14.59 -8.20 26.06
CA SER A 80 14.86 -6.80 25.83
C SER A 80 15.11 -6.22 27.21
N SER A 81 16.38 -5.94 27.48
CA SER A 81 16.71 -4.84 28.37
C SER A 81 15.80 -3.66 28.02
N GLU A 82 15.34 -2.92 29.02
CA GLU A 82 14.43 -1.77 28.88
C GLU A 82 14.96 -0.65 27.94
N ASP A 83 16.17 -0.82 27.38
CA ASP A 83 16.87 0.09 26.48
C ASP A 83 16.83 -0.27 24.97
N SER A 84 16.29 -1.42 24.54
CA SER A 84 16.36 -1.78 23.11
C SER A 84 15.39 -0.96 22.25
N ILE A 85 15.92 -0.19 21.30
CA ILE A 85 15.13 0.61 20.34
C ILE A 85 14.75 -0.22 19.10
N THR A 86 13.47 -0.20 18.70
CA THR A 86 13.01 -0.86 17.47
C THR A 86 13.23 0.07 16.28
N ARG A 87 14.11 -0.32 15.36
CA ARG A 87 14.44 0.48 14.17
C ARG A 87 13.52 0.14 13.00
N ILE A 88 12.78 1.13 12.51
CA ILE A 88 11.81 1.04 11.42
C ILE A 88 12.27 1.90 10.26
N ILE A 89 12.45 1.30 9.09
CA ILE A 89 12.85 2.01 7.87
C ILE A 89 11.62 2.20 6.96
N ILE A 90 11.36 3.42 6.52
CA ILE A 90 10.24 3.72 5.60
C ILE A 90 10.79 4.21 4.26
N VAL A 91 10.79 3.34 3.25
CA VAL A 91 11.24 3.68 1.90
C VAL A 91 10.14 4.44 1.16
N GLY A 92 10.45 5.66 0.72
CA GLY A 92 9.43 6.61 0.25
C GLY A 92 8.81 7.41 1.40
N GLY A 93 9.49 7.49 2.56
CA GLY A 93 9.00 8.11 3.79
C GLY A 93 8.64 9.60 3.70
N THR A 94 9.12 10.32 2.68
CA THR A 94 8.76 11.73 2.46
C THR A 94 7.50 11.92 1.61
N GLY A 95 6.97 10.83 1.04
CA GLY A 95 5.69 10.82 0.32
C GLY A 95 4.49 10.94 1.26
N ALA A 96 3.29 11.17 0.69
CA ALA A 96 2.07 11.33 1.48
C ALA A 96 1.80 10.11 2.38
N VAL A 97 1.84 8.90 1.79
CA VAL A 97 1.58 7.66 2.54
C VAL A 97 2.70 7.36 3.54
N GLY A 98 3.97 7.42 3.11
CA GLY A 98 5.11 7.14 3.99
C GLY A 98 5.17 8.06 5.21
N SER A 99 4.89 9.35 5.04
CA SER A 99 4.85 10.30 6.15
C SER A 99 3.64 10.11 7.07
N ALA A 100 2.49 9.71 6.54
CA ALA A 100 1.32 9.35 7.34
C ALA A 100 1.57 8.08 8.18
N VAL A 101 2.22 7.06 7.60
CA VAL A 101 2.66 5.85 8.31
C VAL A 101 3.63 6.21 9.42
N ALA A 102 4.63 7.06 9.13
CA ALA A 102 5.58 7.53 10.14
C ALA A 102 4.88 8.24 11.31
N ALA A 103 3.96 9.17 11.00
CA ALA A 103 3.20 9.90 12.01
C ALA A 103 2.37 8.96 12.90
N HIS A 104 1.70 7.98 12.31
CA HIS A 104 0.90 7.01 13.04
C HIS A 104 1.76 6.10 13.93
N LEU A 105 2.88 5.59 13.42
CA LEU A 105 3.80 4.78 14.23
C LEU A 105 4.34 5.57 15.43
N LEU A 106 4.68 6.85 15.23
CA LEU A 106 5.18 7.72 16.29
C LEU A 106 4.10 8.11 17.31
N SER A 107 2.81 8.03 16.97
CA SER A 107 1.70 8.31 17.90
C SER A 107 1.24 7.07 18.68
N GLU A 108 1.22 5.90 18.03
CA GLU A 108 0.61 4.70 18.60
C GLU A 108 1.62 3.71 19.21
N ALA A 109 2.92 3.85 18.92
CA ALA A 109 3.90 2.89 19.41
C ALA A 109 4.01 2.92 20.93
N THR A 110 3.83 1.75 21.54
CA THR A 110 3.97 1.56 23.00
C THR A 110 5.40 1.25 23.43
N CYS A 111 6.26 0.87 22.49
CA CYS A 111 7.68 0.63 22.72
C CYS A 111 8.53 1.75 22.10
N ARG A 112 9.78 1.88 22.55
CA ARG A 112 10.70 2.87 21.99
C ARG A 112 11.07 2.51 20.55
N ILE A 113 10.76 3.39 19.61
CA ILE A 113 11.08 3.21 18.18
C ILE A 113 12.02 4.29 17.65
N GLU A 114 12.79 3.93 16.63
CA GLU A 114 13.49 4.85 15.73
C GLU A 114 12.88 4.71 14.33
N VAL A 115 12.32 5.79 13.79
CA VAL A 115 11.80 5.85 12.42
C VAL A 115 12.82 6.52 11.50
N VAL A 116 13.29 5.79 10.49
CA VAL A 116 14.19 6.33 9.45
C VAL A 116 13.38 6.55 8.18
N LEU A 117 13.17 7.81 7.81
CA LEU A 117 12.56 8.16 6.54
C LEU A 117 13.61 8.06 5.44
N VAL A 118 13.34 7.26 4.41
CA VAL A 118 14.26 7.10 3.27
C VAL A 118 13.64 7.73 2.03
N GLY A 119 14.39 8.60 1.36
CA GLY A 119 13.95 9.25 0.12
C GLY A 119 15.07 10.01 -0.60
N ARG A 120 14.76 10.53 -1.79
CA ARG A 120 15.77 11.15 -2.67
C ARG A 120 16.10 12.60 -2.31
N ASP A 121 15.10 13.36 -1.89
CA ASP A 121 15.17 14.80 -1.68
C ASP A 121 15.52 15.10 -0.22
N LYS A 122 16.75 15.63 -0.01
CA LYS A 122 17.30 15.97 1.31
C LYS A 122 16.52 17.06 2.02
N GLU A 123 16.13 18.12 1.32
CA GLU A 123 15.44 19.26 1.91
C GLU A 123 14.01 18.88 2.29
N LYS A 124 13.33 18.12 1.43
CA LYS A 124 12.01 17.55 1.76
C LYS A 124 12.09 16.57 2.92
N GLY A 125 13.14 15.76 2.98
CA GLY A 125 13.43 14.86 4.09
C GLY A 125 13.59 15.60 5.42
N ALA A 126 14.48 16.58 5.47
CA ALA A 126 14.75 17.40 6.65
C ALA A 126 13.48 18.13 7.14
N ARG A 127 12.71 18.72 6.22
CA ARG A 127 11.43 19.35 6.58
C ARG A 127 10.45 18.36 7.20
N ARG A 128 10.32 17.16 6.63
CA ARG A 128 9.40 16.15 7.17
C ARG A 128 9.81 15.64 8.54
N VAL A 129 11.11 15.47 8.77
CA VAL A 129 11.64 15.14 10.11
C VAL A 129 11.30 16.24 11.09
N ALA A 130 11.57 17.52 10.77
CA ALA A 130 11.24 18.64 11.65
C ALA A 130 9.75 18.71 11.98
N GLU A 131 8.87 18.54 10.98
CA GLU A 131 7.41 18.52 11.15
C GLU A 131 6.94 17.40 12.10
N LEU A 132 7.49 16.20 11.96
CA LEU A 132 7.10 15.04 12.78
C LEU A 132 7.73 15.10 14.16
N SER A 133 9.00 15.49 14.29
CA SER A 133 9.70 15.67 15.56
C SER A 133 9.01 16.70 16.45
N ALA A 134 8.50 17.79 15.88
CA ALA A 134 7.78 18.82 16.64
C ALA A 134 6.47 18.32 17.28
N ARG A 135 5.95 17.17 16.82
CA ARG A 135 4.72 16.54 17.34
C ARG A 135 5.01 15.39 18.30
N LEU A 136 6.28 15.02 18.48
CA LEU A 136 6.66 13.95 19.40
C LEU A 136 6.46 14.39 20.84
N GLN A 137 5.70 13.59 21.58
CA GLN A 137 5.55 13.71 23.04
C GLN A 137 6.29 12.57 23.77
N THR A 138 7.03 11.75 23.03
CA THR A 138 7.59 10.47 23.47
C THR A 138 9.10 10.40 23.22
N ASN A 139 9.77 9.40 23.80
CA ASN A 139 11.21 9.13 23.61
C ASN A 139 11.54 8.45 22.26
N HIS A 140 10.66 8.56 21.28
CA HIS A 140 10.92 8.05 19.94
C HIS A 140 11.94 8.91 19.21
N GLN A 141 12.60 8.31 18.22
CA GLN A 141 13.53 9.01 17.35
C GLN A 141 13.00 9.00 15.92
N ILE A 142 13.29 10.07 15.19
CA ILE A 142 13.05 10.13 13.76
C ILE A 142 14.21 10.84 13.08
N CYS A 143 14.67 10.26 11.98
CA CYS A 143 15.72 10.82 11.15
C CYS A 143 15.42 10.61 9.67
N PHE A 144 16.26 11.16 8.81
CA PHE A 144 16.12 11.04 7.36
C PHE A 144 17.43 10.58 6.74
N GLU A 145 17.33 9.61 5.83
CA GLU A 145 18.46 9.06 5.08
C GLU A 145 18.26 9.30 3.57
N PRO A 146 19.14 10.10 2.93
CA PRO A 146 19.05 10.38 1.50
C PRO A 146 19.53 9.21 0.65
N LEU A 147 18.57 8.56 -0.01
CA LEU A 147 18.80 7.42 -0.87
C LEU A 147 17.78 7.35 -2.01
N ASP A 148 18.28 7.10 -3.21
CA ASP A 148 17.47 6.47 -4.26
C ASP A 148 17.56 4.96 -4.06
N TRP A 149 16.46 4.33 -3.64
CA TRP A 149 16.41 2.91 -3.30
C TRP A 149 16.79 2.00 -4.47
N ARG A 150 16.76 2.51 -5.71
CA ARG A 150 17.23 1.81 -6.91
C ARG A 150 18.74 1.54 -6.90
N LYS A 151 19.50 2.21 -6.04
CA LYS A 151 20.94 1.98 -5.82
C LYS A 151 21.13 0.89 -4.75
N LYS A 152 21.13 -0.38 -5.19
CA LYS A 152 21.07 -1.58 -4.32
C LYS A 152 22.13 -1.63 -3.22
N ASP A 153 23.38 -1.27 -3.51
CA ASP A 153 24.46 -1.37 -2.52
C ASP A 153 24.20 -0.46 -1.31
N ARG A 154 23.76 0.78 -1.56
CA ARG A 154 23.41 1.70 -0.48
C ARG A 154 22.13 1.30 0.25
N LEU A 155 21.18 0.64 -0.43
CA LEU A 155 19.96 0.15 0.22
C LEU A 155 20.29 -0.88 1.30
N ARG A 156 21.23 -1.80 1.05
CA ARG A 156 21.67 -2.81 2.03
C ARG A 156 22.22 -2.19 3.30
N ASP A 157 23.03 -1.15 3.17
CA ASP A 157 23.61 -0.46 4.32
C ASP A 157 22.53 0.24 5.15
N VAL A 158 21.56 0.87 4.50
CA VAL A 158 20.48 1.62 5.17
C VAL A 158 19.51 0.70 5.93
N ILE A 159 19.19 -0.48 5.38
CA ILE A 159 18.27 -1.42 6.03
C ILE A 159 18.95 -2.32 7.07
N ARG A 160 20.29 -2.30 7.16
CA ARG A 160 21.02 -3.14 8.12
C ARG A 160 20.56 -2.86 9.56
N GLY A 161 20.25 -3.91 10.30
CA GLY A 161 19.79 -3.81 11.68
C GLY A 161 18.35 -3.29 11.85
N ALA A 162 17.61 -3.10 10.75
CA ALA A 162 16.19 -2.79 10.84
C ALA A 162 15.39 -3.98 11.39
N SER A 163 14.42 -3.68 12.25
CA SER A 163 13.41 -4.66 12.68
C SER A 163 12.29 -4.76 11.65
N VAL A 164 11.95 -3.64 10.99
CA VAL A 164 10.88 -3.54 10.00
C VAL A 164 11.31 -2.63 8.86
N VAL A 165 11.06 -3.05 7.61
CA VAL A 165 11.15 -2.20 6.42
C VAL A 165 9.77 -2.05 5.79
N ILE A 166 9.29 -0.81 5.68
CA ILE A 166 8.00 -0.46 5.07
C ILE A 166 8.28 0.23 3.73
N HIS A 167 7.92 -0.43 2.64
CA HIS A 167 8.00 0.11 1.29
C HIS A 167 6.73 0.89 0.96
N THR A 168 6.87 2.21 0.83
CA THR A 168 5.80 3.11 0.35
C THR A 168 6.20 3.88 -0.91
N ALA A 169 7.33 3.55 -1.53
CA ALA A 169 7.90 4.24 -2.69
C ALA A 169 7.32 3.78 -4.04
N GLY A 170 6.02 3.99 -4.24
CA GLY A 170 5.37 3.75 -5.54
C GLY A 170 5.75 4.78 -6.62
N PRO A 171 5.24 4.61 -7.86
CA PRO A 171 4.38 3.52 -8.32
C PRO A 171 5.15 2.21 -8.51
N TYR A 172 4.52 1.05 -8.28
CA TYR A 172 5.14 -0.28 -8.38
C TYR A 172 5.13 -0.87 -9.80
N LEU A 173 4.38 -0.27 -10.73
CA LEU A 173 4.24 -0.75 -12.09
C LEU A 173 5.59 -0.87 -12.79
N GLY A 174 5.86 -2.03 -13.39
CA GLY A 174 7.12 -2.32 -14.08
C GLY A 174 8.34 -2.51 -13.16
N GLN A 175 8.14 -2.58 -11.84
CA GLN A 175 9.21 -2.82 -10.87
C GLN A 175 9.29 -4.30 -10.47
N GLN A 176 10.45 -4.69 -9.98
CA GLN A 176 10.70 -5.97 -9.32
C GLN A 176 10.70 -5.77 -7.79
N PRO A 177 10.44 -6.81 -6.98
CA PRO A 177 10.45 -6.74 -5.52
C PRO A 177 11.86 -6.66 -4.94
N ASP A 178 12.69 -5.75 -5.45
CA ASP A 178 14.10 -5.61 -5.12
C ASP A 178 14.32 -5.32 -3.62
N ILE A 179 13.47 -4.49 -3.01
CA ILE A 179 13.60 -4.17 -1.57
C ILE A 179 13.30 -5.40 -0.72
N LEU A 180 12.28 -6.19 -1.07
CA LEU A 180 12.01 -7.46 -0.41
C LEU A 180 13.21 -8.42 -0.56
N GLN A 181 13.80 -8.52 -1.75
CA GLN A 181 15.01 -9.34 -1.95
C GLN A 181 16.16 -8.90 -1.05
N GLU A 182 16.42 -7.59 -0.91
CA GLU A 182 17.46 -7.10 0.00
C GLU A 182 17.09 -7.34 1.47
N CYS A 183 15.81 -7.26 1.84
CA CYS A 183 15.34 -7.59 3.19
C CYS A 183 15.59 -9.08 3.50
N ILE A 184 15.29 -9.98 2.57
CA ILE A 184 15.55 -11.42 2.71
C ILE A 184 17.05 -11.69 2.85
N ARG A 185 17.89 -11.06 2.01
CA ARG A 185 19.36 -11.20 2.09
C ARG A 185 19.91 -10.67 3.41
N GLY A 186 19.35 -9.57 3.90
CA GLY A 186 19.71 -8.97 5.19
C GLY A 186 19.06 -9.64 6.40
N GLN A 187 18.26 -10.70 6.20
CA GLN A 187 17.48 -11.37 7.26
C GLN A 187 16.67 -10.39 8.11
N ILE A 188 16.07 -9.39 7.46
CA ILE A 188 15.22 -8.40 8.13
C ILE A 188 13.96 -9.11 8.63
N PRO A 189 13.57 -8.97 9.91
CA PRO A 189 12.46 -9.74 10.47
C PRO A 189 11.12 -9.50 9.78
N CYS A 190 10.84 -8.25 9.36
CA CYS A 190 9.56 -7.88 8.77
C CYS A 190 9.72 -6.91 7.60
N TYR A 191 9.03 -7.23 6.50
CA TYR A 191 8.86 -6.38 5.34
C TYR A 191 7.38 -6.13 5.07
N VAL A 192 7.01 -4.89 4.75
CA VAL A 192 5.65 -4.52 4.37
C VAL A 192 5.70 -3.68 3.10
N ASP A 193 4.82 -3.93 2.13
CA ASP A 193 4.63 -3.06 0.97
C ASP A 193 3.17 -2.70 0.72
N LEU A 194 2.99 -1.79 -0.24
CA LEU A 194 1.67 -1.31 -0.69
C LEU A 194 1.47 -1.63 -2.17
N ALA A 195 2.07 -2.71 -2.66
CA ALA A 195 2.09 -3.01 -4.09
C ALA A 195 0.72 -3.47 -4.60
N ASP A 196 0.38 -3.01 -5.80
CA ASP A 196 -0.86 -3.31 -6.50
C ASP A 196 -0.70 -4.04 -7.86
N PRO A 197 0.44 -4.03 -8.59
CA PRO A 197 0.53 -4.75 -9.85
C PRO A 197 0.63 -6.26 -9.61
N LEU A 198 -0.17 -7.04 -10.33
CA LEU A 198 -0.17 -8.50 -10.22
C LEU A 198 1.21 -9.11 -10.48
N ASP A 199 1.93 -8.64 -11.49
CA ASP A 199 3.27 -9.15 -11.81
C ASP A 199 4.26 -8.94 -10.66
N TYR A 200 4.20 -7.77 -9.99
CA TYR A 200 5.02 -7.49 -8.81
C TYR A 200 4.66 -8.43 -7.66
N ILE A 201 3.36 -8.55 -7.36
CA ILE A 201 2.87 -9.41 -6.26
C ILE A 201 3.24 -10.87 -6.52
N GLN A 202 3.08 -11.37 -7.75
CA GLN A 202 3.47 -12.74 -8.12
C GLN A 202 4.97 -12.96 -7.98
N ALA A 203 5.80 -12.02 -8.45
CA ALA A 203 7.24 -12.08 -8.27
C ALA A 203 7.64 -12.05 -6.79
N ALA A 204 6.96 -11.25 -5.96
CA ALA A 204 7.19 -11.19 -4.52
C ALA A 204 6.76 -12.49 -3.81
N VAL A 205 5.60 -13.06 -4.15
CA VAL A 205 5.13 -14.36 -3.62
C VAL A 205 6.09 -15.49 -4.00
N ALA A 206 6.69 -15.46 -5.19
CA ALA A 206 7.69 -16.44 -5.60
C ALA A 206 8.96 -16.43 -4.72
N LEU A 207 9.17 -15.37 -3.92
CA LEU A 207 10.26 -15.28 -2.95
C LEU A 207 9.96 -15.94 -1.60
N SER A 208 8.75 -16.50 -1.41
CA SER A 208 8.32 -17.08 -0.13
C SER A 208 9.28 -18.16 0.42
N PRO A 209 9.81 -19.11 -0.36
CA PRO A 209 10.77 -20.09 0.16
C PRO A 209 12.07 -19.46 0.69
N GLN A 210 12.56 -18.40 0.02
CA GLN A 210 13.76 -17.68 0.47
C GLN A 210 13.46 -16.86 1.74
N ALA A 211 12.29 -16.23 1.81
CA ALA A 211 11.85 -15.47 2.97
C ALA A 211 11.69 -16.36 4.21
N GLU A 212 11.10 -17.55 4.06
CA GLU A 212 10.99 -18.56 5.12
C GLU A 212 12.38 -19.00 5.62
N LYS A 213 13.30 -19.32 4.70
CA LYS A 213 14.67 -19.69 5.06
C LYS A 213 15.43 -18.57 5.78
N ALA A 214 15.16 -17.32 5.43
CA ALA A 214 15.76 -16.15 6.05
C ALA A 214 15.08 -15.70 7.35
N ASN A 215 13.95 -16.32 7.72
CA ASN A 215 13.08 -15.88 8.81
C ASN A 215 12.59 -14.43 8.64
N THR A 216 12.32 -14.04 7.39
CA THR A 216 11.76 -12.73 7.02
C THR A 216 10.27 -12.88 6.77
N MET A 217 9.43 -12.22 7.58
CA MET A 217 8.00 -12.12 7.31
C MET A 217 7.75 -11.02 6.26
N ALA A 218 7.04 -11.34 5.19
CA ALA A 218 6.66 -10.38 4.15
C ALA A 218 5.14 -10.19 4.11
N ILE A 219 4.67 -8.97 4.38
CA ILE A 219 3.27 -8.55 4.25
C ILE A 219 3.14 -7.73 2.97
N LEU A 220 2.60 -8.35 1.93
CA LEU A 220 2.43 -7.72 0.63
C LEU A 220 1.08 -7.01 0.53
N ALA A 221 1.02 -5.97 -0.30
CA ALA A 221 -0.24 -5.31 -0.67
C ALA A 221 -1.03 -4.78 0.54
N GLY A 222 -0.35 -4.22 1.55
CA GLY A 222 -0.92 -3.70 2.81
C GLY A 222 -1.55 -2.31 2.70
N GLY A 223 -2.13 -1.95 1.55
CA GLY A 223 -2.76 -0.66 1.30
C GLY A 223 -4.24 -0.60 1.70
N ALA A 224 -4.95 0.41 1.19
CA ALA A 224 -6.40 0.47 1.30
C ALA A 224 -7.07 -0.53 0.33
N PHE A 225 -6.59 -0.54 -0.91
CA PHE A 225 -7.03 -1.43 -1.98
C PHE A 225 -5.87 -1.61 -2.97
N PRO A 226 -5.26 -2.81 -3.05
CA PRO A 226 -5.45 -3.98 -2.19
C PRO A 226 -5.01 -3.75 -0.72
N GLY A 227 -5.43 -4.63 0.19
CA GLY A 227 -5.03 -4.63 1.61
C GLY A 227 -6.22 -4.62 2.56
N PHE A 228 -6.63 -3.43 3.01
CA PHE A 228 -7.81 -3.28 3.87
C PHE A 228 -9.08 -3.86 3.24
N SER A 229 -9.24 -3.69 1.92
CA SER A 229 -10.33 -4.35 1.16
C SER A 229 -10.29 -5.87 1.32
N ASN A 230 -9.13 -6.50 1.26
CA ASN A 230 -8.97 -7.94 1.43
C ASN A 230 -9.36 -8.37 2.85
N VAL A 231 -8.95 -7.60 3.87
CA VAL A 231 -9.31 -7.86 5.28
C VAL A 231 -10.83 -7.79 5.48
N ILE A 232 -11.49 -6.76 4.93
CA ILE A 232 -12.96 -6.65 4.98
C ILE A 232 -13.63 -7.84 4.31
N ALA A 233 -13.16 -8.26 3.12
CA ALA A 233 -13.73 -9.39 2.43
C ALA A 233 -13.63 -10.69 3.24
N MET A 234 -12.49 -10.92 3.90
CA MET A 234 -12.28 -12.07 4.78
C MET A 234 -13.18 -12.02 6.02
N GLU A 235 -13.35 -10.85 6.64
CA GLU A 235 -14.25 -10.66 7.77
C GLU A 235 -15.71 -10.90 7.38
N CYS A 236 -16.15 -10.37 6.23
CA CYS A 236 -17.49 -10.64 5.70
C CYS A 236 -17.71 -12.13 5.41
N ALA A 237 -16.73 -12.79 4.80
CA ALA A 237 -16.79 -14.22 4.53
C ALA A 237 -16.93 -15.05 5.80
N ALA A 238 -16.14 -14.72 6.84
CA ALA A 238 -16.20 -15.38 8.13
C ALA A 238 -17.58 -15.21 8.80
N ARG A 239 -18.16 -14.01 8.73
CA ARG A 239 -19.49 -13.71 9.31
C ARG A 239 -20.65 -14.39 8.61
N LEU A 240 -20.57 -14.54 7.28
CA LEU A 240 -21.63 -15.23 6.51
C LEU A 240 -21.74 -16.71 6.87
N ASN A 241 -20.66 -17.33 7.38
CA ASN A 241 -20.59 -18.73 7.78
C ASN A 241 -21.21 -19.69 6.73
N ALA A 242 -21.00 -19.36 5.45
CA ALA A 242 -21.55 -20.07 4.30
C ALA A 242 -20.51 -20.06 3.16
N PRO A 243 -20.59 -21.01 2.20
CA PRO A 243 -19.71 -21.02 1.05
C PRO A 243 -19.82 -19.71 0.25
N ILE A 244 -18.69 -19.03 0.09
CA ILE A 244 -18.62 -17.79 -0.70
C ILE A 244 -18.57 -18.15 -2.18
N ARG A 245 -19.58 -17.72 -2.93
CA ARG A 245 -19.66 -17.94 -4.38
C ARG A 245 -18.93 -16.85 -5.16
N ASP A 246 -19.15 -15.59 -4.77
CA ASP A 246 -18.62 -14.42 -5.46
C ASP A 246 -18.18 -13.37 -4.44
N VAL A 247 -17.08 -12.68 -4.76
CA VAL A 247 -16.60 -11.49 -4.05
C VAL A 247 -16.45 -10.37 -5.07
N SER A 248 -16.98 -9.20 -4.77
CA SER A 248 -16.90 -8.03 -5.65
C SER A 248 -16.52 -6.80 -4.87
N PHE A 249 -15.45 -6.13 -5.30
CA PHE A 249 -15.01 -4.87 -4.75
C PHE A 249 -15.54 -3.71 -5.59
N ARG A 250 -16.19 -2.75 -4.94
CA ARG A 250 -16.72 -1.54 -5.57
C ARG A 250 -16.20 -0.33 -4.80
N TYR A 251 -15.39 0.48 -5.46
CA TYR A 251 -14.77 1.66 -4.87
C TYR A 251 -15.44 2.93 -5.42
N PHE A 252 -15.60 3.92 -4.55
CA PHE A 252 -16.12 5.24 -4.92
C PHE A 252 -15.24 6.32 -4.34
N THR A 253 -14.86 7.28 -5.18
CA THR A 253 -14.09 8.46 -4.80
C THR A 253 -14.89 9.70 -5.14
N ALA A 254 -15.40 10.41 -4.13
CA ALA A 254 -16.03 11.72 -4.31
C ALA A 254 -14.95 12.81 -4.48
N GLY A 255 -14.48 12.98 -5.72
CA GLY A 255 -13.43 13.94 -6.06
C GLY A 255 -12.02 13.45 -5.72
N LEU A 256 -11.02 14.29 -5.99
CA LEU A 256 -9.62 13.95 -5.78
C LEU A 256 -9.12 14.25 -4.36
N GLY A 257 -9.86 15.01 -3.54
CA GLY A 257 -9.48 15.30 -2.14
C GLY A 257 -8.07 15.87 -1.95
N GLY A 258 -7.48 16.50 -2.98
CA GLY A 258 -6.09 16.97 -2.94
C GLY A 258 -5.02 15.90 -3.20
N SER A 259 -5.39 14.69 -3.66
CA SER A 259 -4.47 13.58 -3.96
C SER A 259 -3.47 13.85 -5.09
N GLY A 260 -3.58 15.00 -5.76
CA GLY A 260 -2.66 15.44 -6.79
C GLY A 260 -2.72 14.62 -8.10
N PRO A 261 -1.79 14.89 -9.04
CA PRO A 261 -1.78 14.27 -10.36
C PRO A 261 -1.53 12.76 -10.36
N ILE A 262 -0.99 12.19 -9.26
CA ILE A 262 -0.74 10.74 -9.17
C ILE A 262 -2.04 9.94 -9.17
N ASN A 263 -3.10 10.42 -8.52
CA ASN A 263 -4.39 9.73 -8.48
C ASN A 263 -5.06 9.72 -9.87
N LEU A 264 -4.93 10.82 -10.61
CA LEU A 264 -5.36 10.88 -12.00
C LEU A 264 -4.57 9.91 -12.89
N LEU A 265 -3.25 9.83 -12.70
CA LEU A 265 -2.40 8.90 -13.45
C LEU A 265 -2.83 7.44 -13.20
N ILE A 266 -2.95 7.01 -11.94
CA ILE A 266 -3.34 5.62 -11.62
C ILE A 266 -4.77 5.32 -12.08
N THR A 267 -5.69 6.29 -11.97
CA THR A 267 -7.06 6.15 -12.45
C THR A 267 -7.06 5.95 -13.98
N ASN A 268 -6.30 6.77 -14.72
CA ASN A 268 -6.21 6.66 -16.18
C ASN A 268 -5.45 5.41 -16.63
N GLN A 269 -4.43 4.96 -15.89
CA GLN A 269 -3.80 3.64 -16.12
C GLN A 269 -4.83 2.52 -15.98
N GLY A 270 -5.79 2.68 -15.07
CA GLY A 270 -6.94 1.81 -14.95
C GLY A 270 -7.77 1.70 -16.21
N PHE A 271 -7.84 2.72 -17.09
CA PHE A 271 -8.73 2.82 -18.27
C PHE A 271 -8.14 2.29 -19.59
N GLY A 272 -7.03 1.53 -19.57
CA GLY A 272 -6.36 1.08 -20.79
C GLY A 272 -6.45 -0.42 -21.03
N GLU A 273 -5.70 -1.18 -20.24
CA GLU A 273 -5.53 -2.61 -20.44
C GLU A 273 -6.73 -3.42 -19.93
N PRO A 274 -7.04 -4.58 -20.53
CA PRO A 274 -8.03 -5.49 -19.99
C PRO A 274 -7.68 -5.86 -18.54
N VAL A 275 -8.64 -5.65 -17.63
CA VAL A 275 -8.44 -6.01 -16.22
C VAL A 275 -8.76 -7.49 -16.06
N PRO A 276 -7.80 -8.31 -15.60
CA PRO A 276 -8.05 -9.72 -15.34
C PRO A 276 -9.06 -9.86 -14.20
N ARG A 277 -10.11 -10.66 -14.43
CA ARG A 277 -11.12 -11.03 -13.43
C ARG A 277 -11.16 -12.53 -13.27
N PHE A 278 -11.43 -12.99 -12.06
CA PHE A 278 -11.72 -14.39 -11.83
C PHE A 278 -13.23 -14.63 -11.97
N ARG A 279 -13.63 -15.54 -12.87
CA ARG A 279 -15.03 -15.92 -13.08
C ARG A 279 -15.14 -17.43 -13.17
N ARG A 280 -16.04 -18.02 -12.38
CA ARG A 280 -16.31 -19.47 -12.35
C ARG A 280 -15.04 -20.33 -12.26
N GLY A 281 -14.11 -19.97 -11.37
CA GLY A 281 -12.89 -20.76 -11.17
C GLY A 281 -11.76 -20.50 -12.19
N SER A 282 -11.92 -19.54 -13.10
CA SER A 282 -10.94 -19.25 -14.16
C SER A 282 -10.57 -17.77 -14.22
N MET A 283 -9.28 -17.47 -14.44
CA MET A 283 -8.84 -16.12 -14.75
C MET A 283 -9.25 -15.79 -16.19
N GLN A 284 -9.96 -14.70 -16.38
CA GLN A 284 -10.41 -14.23 -17.69
C GLN A 284 -9.94 -12.79 -17.90
N PRO A 285 -9.33 -12.44 -19.03
CA PRO A 285 -9.14 -11.04 -19.44
C PRO A 285 -10.53 -10.51 -19.82
N ALA A 286 -11.32 -10.13 -18.81
CA ALA A 286 -12.77 -10.09 -18.96
C ALA A 286 -13.37 -8.71 -18.90
N MET A 287 -12.70 -7.68 -18.38
CA MET A 287 -13.24 -6.33 -18.40
C MET A 287 -12.38 -5.47 -19.30
N VAL A 288 -12.94 -5.01 -20.42
CA VAL A 288 -12.32 -3.90 -21.14
C VAL A 288 -12.59 -2.65 -20.31
N SER A 289 -11.54 -2.12 -19.71
CA SER A 289 -11.69 -1.06 -18.72
C SER A 289 -12.41 0.15 -19.30
N GLY A 290 -13.39 0.68 -18.56
CA GLY A 290 -14.22 1.80 -18.99
C GLY A 290 -15.33 1.48 -20.00
N LEU A 291 -15.38 0.26 -20.57
CA LEU A 291 -16.41 -0.10 -21.56
C LEU A 291 -17.58 -0.93 -21.00
N GLU A 292 -17.48 -1.40 -19.76
CA GLU A 292 -18.55 -2.13 -19.06
C GLU A 292 -19.10 -1.33 -17.86
N PRO A 293 -19.78 -0.18 -18.08
CA PRO A 293 -20.30 0.61 -16.98
C PRO A 293 -21.44 -0.13 -16.25
N GLU A 294 -21.33 -0.22 -14.93
CA GLU A 294 -22.39 -0.71 -14.05
C GLU A 294 -22.87 0.43 -13.14
N ARG A 295 -24.18 0.57 -12.98
CA ARG A 295 -24.74 1.49 -11.98
C ARG A 295 -24.62 0.88 -10.59
N VAL A 296 -23.72 1.42 -9.78
CA VAL A 296 -23.60 1.08 -8.36
C VAL A 296 -24.32 2.14 -7.52
N ARG A 297 -25.18 1.71 -6.59
CA ARG A 297 -25.78 2.60 -5.59
C ARG A 297 -25.02 2.46 -4.29
N PHE A 298 -24.29 3.49 -3.91
CA PHE A 298 -23.67 3.59 -2.59
C PHE A 298 -24.70 4.16 -1.62
N TYR A 299 -24.92 3.49 -0.49
CA TYR A 299 -25.80 3.97 0.58
C TYR A 299 -25.03 5.06 1.35
N LEU A 300 -25.10 6.30 0.86
CA LEU A 300 -24.47 7.46 1.49
C LEU A 300 -25.44 8.24 2.39
N ASP A 301 -26.73 7.88 2.35
CA ASP A 301 -27.79 8.48 3.15
C ASP A 301 -28.15 7.50 4.29
N SER A 302 -27.43 7.62 5.41
CA SER A 302 -27.79 7.01 6.70
C SER A 302 -27.60 8.01 7.83
#